data_AF-X1MXS8-F1
#
_entry.id   AF-X1MXS8-F1
#
_cell.length_a   1.000
_cell.length_b   1.000
_cell.length_c   1.000
_cell.angle_alpha   90.00
_cell.angle_beta   90.00
_cell.angle_gamma   90.00
#
_symmetry.space_group_name_H-M   'P 1'
#
loop_
_entity.id
_entity.type
_entity.pdbx_description
1 polymer ?
#
loop_
_entity_poly.entity_id
_entity_poly.type
_entity_poly.pdbx_seq_one_letter_code
_entity_poly.pdbx_strand_id
1 'polypeptide(L)'
;MHPMLDRIHMFIRFRSEHVQMIGRPESPTLVVDLESLGVRMRSSGGVLKREDGEGYDVEGLSHAWESLPSSYTPMAFKVFHQSLGKRLDPGVELKASPAKLLQGHNVFGPTSIRMGAEVMLKWLAGT
;
A
#
# COMPACT_ATOMS: atom_id res chain seq x y z
N MET A 1 -16.16 -8.81 -28.34
CA MET A 1 -15.82 -7.92 -27.20
C MET A 1 -14.45 -8.36 -26.69
N HIS A 2 -13.42 -7.53 -26.82
CA HIS A 2 -12.09 -7.89 -26.34
C HIS A 2 -11.96 -7.52 -24.85
N PRO A 3 -11.36 -8.39 -24.00
CA PRO A 3 -11.22 -8.12 -22.58
C PRO A 3 -10.26 -6.95 -22.34
N MET A 4 -10.69 -5.94 -21.59
CA MET A 4 -9.91 -4.75 -21.26
C MET A 4 -9.29 -4.87 -19.86
N LEU A 5 -8.03 -4.44 -19.71
CA LEU A 5 -7.37 -4.39 -18.41
C LEU A 5 -7.77 -3.11 -17.64
N ASP A 6 -8.86 -3.20 -16.89
CA ASP A 6 -9.40 -2.05 -16.14
C ASP A 6 -8.73 -1.85 -14.77
N ARG A 7 -8.14 -2.89 -14.19
CA ARG A 7 -7.52 -2.82 -12.87
C ARG A 7 -6.28 -3.71 -12.75
N ILE A 8 -5.17 -3.11 -12.33
CA ILE A 8 -4.04 -3.83 -11.78
C ILE A 8 -4.00 -3.59 -10.27
N HIS A 9 -3.72 -4.67 -9.54
CA HIS A 9 -3.54 -4.67 -8.11
C HIS A 9 -2.20 -5.34 -7.79
N MET A 10 -1.25 -4.58 -7.27
CA MET A 10 0.06 -5.08 -6.87
C MET A 10 0.25 -4.95 -5.37
N PHE A 11 0.98 -5.90 -4.79
CA PHE A 11 1.42 -5.83 -3.41
C PHE A 11 2.92 -6.08 -3.37
N ILE A 12 3.66 -5.05 -2.98
CA ILE A 12 5.12 -5.05 -2.90
C ILE A 12 5.48 -5.26 -1.43
N ARG A 13 6.04 -6.42 -1.11
CA ARG A 13 6.47 -6.73 0.26
C ARG A 13 7.71 -5.90 0.62
N PHE A 14 7.83 -5.55 1.89
CA PHE A 14 9.11 -5.06 2.40
C PHE A 14 10.15 -6.18 2.34
N ARG A 15 11.43 -5.80 2.23
CA ARG A 15 12.53 -6.76 2.30
C ARG A 15 12.58 -7.38 3.68
N SER A 16 12.94 -8.66 3.76
CA SER A 16 12.93 -9.43 5.01
C SER A 16 13.80 -8.81 6.11
N GLU A 17 14.91 -8.15 5.74
CA GLU A 17 15.79 -7.46 6.71
C GLU A 17 15.12 -6.28 7.44
N HIS A 18 14.00 -5.77 6.94
CA HIS A 18 13.23 -4.69 7.58
C HIS A 18 11.99 -5.21 8.33
N VAL A 19 11.72 -6.52 8.28
CA VAL A 19 10.53 -7.13 8.88
C VAL A 19 10.91 -7.83 10.19
N GLN A 20 10.19 -7.49 11.24
CA GLN A 20 10.33 -8.07 12.57
C GLN A 20 9.13 -8.96 12.89
N MET A 21 9.36 -9.99 13.70
CA MET A 21 8.30 -10.85 14.21
C MET A 21 7.97 -10.45 15.65
N ILE A 22 6.72 -10.14 15.92
CA ILE A 22 6.22 -9.84 17.26
C ILE A 22 5.07 -10.80 17.63
N GLY A 23 4.75 -10.88 18.92
CA GLY A 23 3.67 -11.73 19.42
C GLY A 23 4.14 -13.16 19.68
N ARG A 24 3.22 -14.12 19.52
CA ARG A 24 3.49 -15.51 19.92
C ARG A 24 4.25 -16.28 18.83
N PRO A 25 5.19 -17.16 19.16
CA PRO A 25 5.94 -17.94 18.18
C PRO A 25 5.05 -18.79 17.25
N GLU A 26 3.90 -19.26 17.72
CA GLU A 26 3.01 -20.12 16.93
C GLU A 26 2.16 -19.32 15.92
N SER A 27 2.02 -18.01 16.14
CA SER A 27 1.25 -17.11 15.29
C SER A 27 1.85 -15.70 15.34
N PRO A 28 3.07 -15.52 14.81
CA PRO A 28 3.74 -14.22 14.86
C PRO A 28 3.00 -13.21 13.98
N THR A 29 3.03 -11.96 14.39
CA THR A 29 2.68 -10.83 13.54
C THR A 29 3.97 -10.26 12.97
N LEU A 30 4.05 -10.19 11.65
CA LEU A 30 5.14 -9.56 10.93
C LEU A 30 4.90 -8.05 10.91
N VAL A 31 5.86 -7.25 11.34
CA VAL A 31 5.75 -5.79 11.40
C VAL A 31 7.00 -5.14 10.81
N VAL A 32 6.84 -3.93 10.29
CA VAL A 32 7.97 -3.04 9.97
C VAL A 32 7.99 -1.87 10.94
N ASP A 33 9.18 -1.32 11.15
CA ASP A 33 9.34 -0.12 11.97
C ASP A 33 8.59 1.06 11.35
N LEU A 34 7.59 1.57 12.07
CA LEU A 34 6.74 2.66 11.65
C LEU A 34 7.50 3.98 11.50
N GLU A 35 8.48 4.24 12.36
CA GLU A 35 9.27 5.48 12.31
C GLU A 35 10.09 5.54 11.02
N SER A 36 10.66 4.39 10.62
CA SER A 36 11.44 4.28 9.38
C SER A 36 10.65 4.54 8.09
N LEU A 37 9.31 4.44 8.12
CA LEU A 37 8.50 4.54 6.89
C LEU A 37 8.35 5.97 6.39
N GLY A 38 8.43 6.98 7.27
CA GLY A 38 8.23 8.38 6.90
C GLY A 38 6.86 8.71 6.30
N VAL A 39 5.85 7.83 6.50
CA VAL A 39 4.48 8.03 5.99
C VAL A 39 3.53 8.47 7.09
N ARG A 40 2.49 9.21 6.71
CA ARG A 40 1.48 9.66 7.68
C ARG A 40 0.55 8.52 8.07
N MET A 41 0.45 8.28 9.37
CA MET A 41 -0.44 7.30 9.95
C MET A 41 -1.71 7.96 10.49
N ARG A 42 -2.81 7.20 10.51
CA ARG A 42 -4.07 7.58 11.15
C ARG A 42 -4.48 6.53 12.17
N SER A 43 -5.15 6.96 13.22
CA SER A 43 -5.80 6.10 14.21
C SER A 43 -7.28 5.94 13.86
N SER A 44 -7.81 4.73 13.97
CA SER A 44 -9.27 4.48 13.92
C SER A 44 -9.86 4.07 15.27
N GLY A 45 -9.05 3.62 16.22
CA GLY A 45 -9.50 3.21 17.56
C GLY A 45 -9.38 4.32 18.60
N GLY A 46 -8.71 5.42 18.29
CA GLY A 46 -8.49 6.55 19.19
C GLY A 46 -7.06 6.63 19.72
N VAL A 47 -6.85 7.60 20.60
CA VAL A 47 -5.59 7.85 21.30
C VAL A 47 -5.90 7.86 22.79
N LEU A 48 -5.35 6.89 23.52
CA LEU A 48 -5.59 6.68 24.94
C LEU A 48 -4.36 7.17 25.71
N LYS A 49 -4.55 7.90 26.80
CA LYS A 49 -3.44 8.25 27.69
C LYS A 49 -3.04 6.99 28.47
N ARG A 50 -1.73 6.75 28.60
CA ARG A 50 -1.21 5.62 29.38
C ARG A 50 -1.49 5.79 30.87
N GLU A 51 -1.65 4.65 31.56
CA GLU A 51 -1.93 4.62 33.00
C GLU A 51 -0.76 5.15 33.85
N ASP A 52 0.48 4.97 33.39
CA ASP A 52 1.69 5.51 34.03
C ASP A 52 1.82 7.04 33.90
N GLY A 53 0.92 7.67 33.13
CA GLY A 53 0.92 9.11 32.87
C GLY A 53 1.90 9.55 31.78
N GLU A 54 2.75 8.66 31.26
CA GLU A 54 3.84 8.95 30.34
C GLU A 54 3.50 8.49 28.92
N GLY A 55 2.85 9.38 28.17
CA GLY A 55 2.56 9.20 26.75
C GLY A 55 1.17 8.64 26.45
N TYR A 56 1.03 8.10 25.24
CA TYR A 56 -0.26 7.67 24.68
C TYR A 56 -0.13 6.34 23.95
N ASP A 57 -1.16 5.50 24.08
CA ASP A 57 -1.39 4.34 23.25
C ASP A 57 -2.33 4.70 22.10
N VAL A 58 -2.01 4.21 20.91
CA VAL A 58 -2.76 4.52 19.69
C VAL A 58 -3.38 3.25 19.15
N GLU A 59 -4.71 3.22 19.09
CA GLU A 59 -5.45 2.04 18.64
C GLU A 59 -5.79 2.11 17.15
N GLY A 60 -5.74 0.96 16.47
CA GLY A 60 -6.15 0.87 15.06
C GLY A 60 -5.31 1.73 14.11
N LEU A 61 -4.00 1.82 14.38
CA LEU A 61 -3.08 2.58 13.54
C LEU A 61 -3.06 2.02 12.11
N SER A 62 -3.14 2.89 11.10
CA SER A 62 -3.10 2.49 9.69
C SER A 62 -2.66 3.62 8.78
N HIS A 63 -2.17 3.31 7.59
CA HIS A 63 -1.97 4.31 6.53
C HIS A 63 -3.29 4.58 5.80
N ALA A 64 -3.57 5.83 5.44
CA ALA A 64 -4.71 6.14 4.56
C ALA A 64 -4.45 5.62 3.13
N TRP A 65 -5.47 5.59 2.28
CA TRP A 65 -5.21 5.49 0.84
C TRP A 65 -4.76 6.87 0.37
N GLU A 66 -3.61 6.91 -0.30
CA GLU A 66 -3.06 8.13 -0.87
C GLU A 66 -2.92 7.99 -2.38
N SER A 67 -2.78 9.13 -3.05
CA SER A 67 -2.66 9.21 -4.50
C SER A 67 -1.24 9.60 -4.88
N LEU A 68 -0.61 8.76 -5.69
CA LEU A 68 0.60 9.09 -6.42
C LEU A 68 0.19 9.79 -7.71
N PRO A 69 0.80 10.94 -8.05
CA PRO A 69 0.52 11.61 -9.32
C PRO A 69 0.80 10.67 -10.49
N SER A 70 0.24 10.91 -11.67
CA SER A 70 0.65 10.23 -12.91
C SER A 70 0.26 11.10 -14.10
N SER A 71 0.63 10.68 -15.31
CA SER A 71 0.38 11.45 -16.53
C SER A 71 -1.10 11.77 -16.78
N TYR A 72 -2.02 10.90 -16.36
CA TYR A 72 -3.45 11.07 -16.68
C TYR A 72 -4.38 10.86 -15.49
N THR A 73 -4.17 9.83 -14.67
CA THR A 73 -5.00 9.59 -13.48
C THR A 73 -4.15 9.13 -12.30
N PRO A 74 -4.36 9.64 -11.08
CA PRO A 74 -3.54 9.24 -9.94
C PRO A 74 -3.58 7.73 -9.68
N MET A 75 -2.43 7.15 -9.31
CA MET A 75 -2.35 5.77 -8.80
C MET A 75 -2.63 5.77 -7.30
N ALA A 76 -3.45 4.85 -6.81
CA ALA A 76 -3.72 4.76 -5.39
C ALA A 76 -2.71 3.83 -4.72
N PHE A 77 -2.19 4.23 -3.55
CA PHE A 77 -1.33 3.38 -2.73
C PHE A 77 -1.72 3.40 -1.25
N LYS A 78 -1.35 2.32 -0.55
CA LYS A 78 -1.49 2.22 0.90
C LYS A 78 -0.37 1.38 1.50
N VAL A 79 0.23 1.86 2.58
CA VAL A 79 1.22 1.10 3.34
C VAL A 79 0.53 0.24 4.40
N PHE A 80 0.89 -1.04 4.42
CA PHE A 80 0.51 -2.01 5.44
C PHE A 80 1.75 -2.31 6.27
N HIS A 81 1.81 -1.74 7.46
CA HIS A 81 2.97 -1.87 8.36
C HIS A 81 3.00 -3.19 9.13
N GLN A 82 1.92 -3.98 9.08
CA GLN A 82 1.82 -5.26 9.77
C GLN A 82 1.06 -6.30 8.95
N SER A 83 1.38 -7.58 9.16
CA SER A 83 0.60 -8.70 8.65
C SER A 83 -0.71 -8.82 9.44
N LEU A 84 -1.79 -8.28 8.89
CA LEU A 84 -3.11 -8.32 9.52
C LEU A 84 -4.20 -8.78 8.55
N GLY A 85 -5.09 -9.65 9.02
CA GLY A 85 -6.22 -10.16 8.25
C GLY A 85 -5.76 -10.96 7.04
N LYS A 86 -6.06 -10.48 5.83
CA LYS A 86 -5.70 -11.15 4.57
C LYS A 86 -4.26 -10.88 4.12
N ARG A 87 -3.53 -10.01 4.82
CA ARG A 87 -2.15 -9.65 4.50
C ARG A 87 -1.21 -10.48 5.35
N LEU A 88 -0.52 -11.43 4.72
CA LEU A 88 0.44 -12.31 5.40
C LEU A 88 1.78 -11.61 5.68
N ASP A 89 2.06 -10.49 5.00
CA ASP A 89 3.29 -9.73 5.12
C ASP A 89 2.98 -8.22 5.17
N PRO A 90 3.82 -7.41 5.83
CA PRO A 90 3.81 -5.96 5.64
C PRO A 90 4.30 -5.61 4.22
N GLY A 91 3.80 -4.50 3.68
CA GLY A 91 4.13 -4.07 2.33
C GLY A 91 3.32 -2.89 1.85
N VAL A 92 3.55 -2.50 0.59
CA VAL A 92 2.84 -1.43 -0.09
C VAL A 92 1.88 -2.02 -1.09
N GLU A 93 0.62 -1.64 -0.98
CA GLU A 93 -0.40 -1.98 -1.95
C GLU A 93 -0.54 -0.86 -2.97
N LEU A 94 -0.52 -1.22 -4.26
CA LEU A 94 -0.70 -0.32 -5.39
C LEU A 94 -1.93 -0.73 -6.19
N LYS A 95 -2.76 0.24 -6.54
CA LYS A 95 -3.94 0.06 -7.39
C LYS A 95 -3.97 1.13 -8.46
N ALA A 96 -4.19 0.69 -9.68
CA ALA A 96 -4.44 1.61 -10.78
C ALA A 96 -5.32 0.97 -11.85
N SER A 97 -5.87 1.81 -12.70
CA SER A 97 -6.44 1.40 -13.98
C SER A 97 -5.43 1.72 -15.07
N PRO A 98 -4.77 0.71 -15.67
CA PRO A 98 -3.79 0.94 -16.74
C PRO A 98 -4.37 1.70 -17.93
N ALA A 99 -5.63 1.44 -18.28
CA ALA A 99 -6.36 2.17 -19.30
C ALA A 99 -6.33 3.68 -19.02
N LYS A 100 -6.67 4.05 -17.79
CA LYS A 100 -6.72 5.44 -17.34
C LYS A 100 -5.33 6.06 -17.21
N LEU A 101 -4.33 5.29 -16.79
CA LEU A 101 -2.93 5.74 -16.72
C LEU A 101 -2.32 6.04 -18.09
N LEU A 102 -2.77 5.38 -19.15
CA LEU A 102 -2.20 5.53 -20.48
C LEU A 102 -2.92 6.58 -21.34
N GLN A 103 -4.23 6.75 -21.15
CA GLN A 103 -5.06 7.46 -22.11
C GLN A 103 -6.13 8.36 -21.47
N GLY A 104 -6.21 8.45 -20.14
CA GLY A 104 -7.20 9.28 -19.45
C GLY A 104 -8.61 8.69 -19.40
N HIS A 105 -9.61 9.54 -19.25
CA HIS A 105 -11.01 9.10 -19.11
C HIS A 105 -11.60 8.67 -20.47
N ASN A 106 -12.17 7.46 -20.52
CA ASN A 106 -12.98 6.90 -21.64
C ASN A 106 -12.23 6.44 -22.90
N VAL A 107 -11.05 5.82 -22.76
CA VAL A 107 -10.37 5.16 -23.89
C VAL A 107 -10.23 3.66 -23.64
N PHE A 108 -10.36 2.85 -24.71
CA PHE A 108 -10.20 1.40 -24.65
C PHE A 108 -8.79 1.05 -24.18
N GLY A 109 -8.69 0.57 -22.95
CA GLY A 109 -7.43 0.21 -22.32
C GLY A 109 -6.75 -0.98 -22.99
N PRO A 110 -5.45 -1.17 -22.73
CA PRO A 110 -4.73 -2.30 -23.27
C PRO A 110 -5.23 -3.63 -22.70
N THR A 111 -4.99 -4.70 -23.45
CA THR A 111 -5.24 -6.08 -22.98
C THR A 111 -4.00 -6.70 -22.32
N SER A 112 -2.83 -6.07 -22.48
CA SER A 112 -1.54 -6.55 -21.98
C SER A 112 -1.30 -6.18 -20.52
N ILE A 113 -1.27 -7.19 -19.64
CA ILE A 113 -0.88 -7.05 -18.22
C ILE A 113 0.51 -6.44 -18.10
N ARG A 114 1.46 -6.92 -18.92
CA ARG A 114 2.84 -6.43 -18.94
C ARG A 114 2.89 -4.92 -19.16
N MET A 115 2.19 -4.43 -20.19
CA MET A 115 2.20 -3.01 -20.52
C MET A 115 1.59 -2.16 -19.40
N GLY A 116 0.50 -2.64 -18.78
CA GLY A 116 -0.08 -1.95 -17.64
C GLY A 116 0.85 -1.91 -16.42
N ALA A 117 1.56 -2.99 -16.12
CA ALA A 117 2.52 -3.04 -15.04
C ALA A 117 3.75 -2.16 -15.31
N GLU A 118 4.26 -2.15 -16.55
CA GLU A 118 5.40 -1.31 -16.94
C GLU A 118 5.10 0.18 -16.79
N VAL A 119 3.89 0.63 -17.13
CA VAL A 119 3.49 2.04 -16.94
C VAL A 119 3.48 2.41 -15.45
N MET A 120 2.96 1.53 -14.60
CA MET A 120 2.96 1.74 -13.15
C MET A 120 4.39 1.80 -12.59
N LEU A 121 5.30 0.94 -13.06
CA LEU A 121 6.68 0.88 -12.60
C LEU A 121 7.57 1.99 -13.17
N LYS A 122 7.43 2.35 -14.45
CA LYS A 122 8.17 3.47 -15.06
C LYS A 122 7.86 4.78 -14.35
N TRP A 123 6.59 5.00 -14.03
CA TRP A 123 6.21 6.16 -13.23
C TRP A 123 6.93 6.18 -11.87
N LEU A 124 7.01 5.03 -11.18
CA LEU A 124 7.74 4.93 -9.91
C LEU A 124 9.25 5.16 -10.03
N ALA A 125 9.83 4.85 -11.20
CA ALA A 125 11.26 5.06 -11.48
C ALA A 125 11.61 6.52 -11.80
N GLY A 126 10.61 7.41 -11.93
CA GLY A 126 10.84 8.83 -12.24
C GLY A 126 11.30 9.09 -13.69
N THR A 127 11.06 8.14 -14.61
CA THR A 127 11.46 8.21 -16.03
C THR A 127 10.28 8.08 -16.97
#